data_AF-A0A5P9HVA8-F1
#
_entry.id   AF-A0A5P9HVA8-F1
#
_cell.length_a   1.000
_cell.length_b   1.000
_cell.length_c   1.000
_cell.angle_alpha   90.00
_cell.angle_beta   90.00
_cell.angle_gamma   90.00
#
_symmetry.space_group_name_H-M   'P 1'
#
loop_
_entity.id
_entity.type
_entity.pdbx_description
1 polymer ?
#
loop_
_entity_poly.entity_id
_entity_poly.type
_entity_poly.pdbx_seq_one_letter_code
_entity_poly.pdbx_strand_id
1 'polypeptide(L)'
;MNISSVVADYLRNWLKENDKSYSWLANELKVSKSLVQHLLSGARTFTSERILQVSDVLGISVEELLNEEKKKRGYSVQLRGKISTREGESALNNVIFSCLKDDEIYYANEIFKKGIKG
;
A
#
# COMPACT_ATOMS: atom_id res chain seq x y z
N MET A 1 -5.97 -12.78 -9.86
CA MET A 1 -5.14 -13.01 -8.66
C MET A 1 -6.08 -13.37 -7.52
N ASN A 2 -5.90 -14.52 -6.86
CA ASN A 2 -6.77 -14.93 -5.75
C ASN A 2 -6.21 -14.36 -4.44
N ILE A 3 -6.96 -13.49 -3.76
CA ILE A 3 -6.53 -12.86 -2.51
C ILE A 3 -6.01 -13.90 -1.49
N SER A 4 -6.67 -15.06 -1.39
CA SER A 4 -6.27 -16.11 -0.47
C SER A 4 -4.91 -16.72 -0.81
N SER A 5 -4.57 -16.86 -2.10
CA SER A 5 -3.25 -17.38 -2.48
C SER A 5 -2.15 -16.38 -2.19
N VAL A 6 -2.41 -15.09 -2.41
CA VAL A 6 -1.45 -14.01 -2.11
C VAL A 6 -1.12 -13.96 -0.62
N VAL A 7 -2.15 -13.99 0.23
CA VAL A 7 -1.98 -14.00 1.68
C VAL A 7 -1.24 -15.27 2.12
N ALA A 8 -1.57 -16.44 1.56
CA ALA A 8 -0.89 -17.69 1.87
C ALA A 8 0.60 -17.68 1.49
N ASP A 9 0.94 -17.15 0.32
CA ASP A 9 2.32 -17.04 -0.16
C ASP A 9 3.13 -16.07 0.70
N TYR A 10 2.56 -14.90 1.01
CA TYR A 10 3.17 -13.92 1.93
C TYR A 10 3.46 -14.57 3.29
N LEU A 11 2.46 -15.24 3.88
CA LEU A 11 2.60 -15.88 5.18
C LEU A 11 3.70 -16.92 5.22
N ARG A 12 3.79 -17.78 4.20
CA ARG A 12 4.82 -18.82 4.14
C ARG A 12 6.22 -18.21 4.13
N ASN A 13 6.41 -17.14 3.35
CA ASN A 13 7.69 -16.44 3.27
C ASN A 13 8.01 -15.77 4.62
N TRP A 14 7.07 -15.02 5.19
CA TRP A 14 7.27 -14.35 6.47
C TRP A 14 7.59 -15.33 7.60
N LEU A 15 6.86 -16.45 7.69
CA LEU A 15 7.11 -17.49 8.69
C LEU A 15 8.49 -18.11 8.54
N LYS A 16 8.95 -18.32 7.31
CA LYS A 16 10.29 -18.83 7.01
C LYS A 16 11.39 -17.82 7.38
N GLU A 17 11.19 -16.54 7.08
CA GLU A 17 12.14 -15.46 7.37
C GLU A 17 12.26 -15.19 8.88
N ASN A 18 11.18 -15.37 9.63
CA ASN A 18 11.13 -15.11 11.08
C ASN A 18 11.30 -16.39 11.93
N ASP A 19 11.65 -17.52 11.31
CA ASP A 19 11.79 -18.84 11.94
C ASP A 19 10.59 -19.23 12.83
N LYS A 20 9.39 -18.96 12.32
CA LYS A 20 8.12 -19.26 13.00
C LYS A 20 7.45 -20.50 12.40
N SER A 21 6.91 -21.33 13.28
CA SER A 21 6.20 -22.54 12.87
C SER A 21 4.72 -22.28 12.59
N TYR A 22 4.08 -23.18 11.83
CA TYR A 22 2.62 -23.15 11.66
C TYR A 22 1.86 -23.34 12.98
N SER A 23 2.47 -24.04 13.96
CA SER A 23 1.92 -24.16 15.30
C SER A 23 1.92 -22.84 16.05
N TRP A 24 2.98 -22.03 15.89
CA TRP A 24 3.05 -20.69 16.46
C TRP A 24 1.92 -19.81 15.91
N LEU A 25 1.77 -19.76 14.59
CA LEU A 25 0.70 -18.99 13.96
C LEU A 25 -0.70 -19.45 14.40
N ALA A 26 -0.91 -20.76 14.55
CA ALA A 26 -2.18 -21.29 15.04
C ALA A 26 -2.50 -20.81 16.46
N ASN A 27 -1.49 -20.73 17.33
CA ASN A 27 -1.63 -20.20 18.68
C ASN A 27 -1.98 -18.71 18.67
N GLU A 28 -1.27 -17.91 17.87
CA GLU A 28 -1.53 -16.46 17.78
C GLU A 28 -2.93 -16.17 17.22
N LEU A 29 -3.35 -16.91 16.20
CA LEU A 29 -4.68 -16.77 15.60
C LEU A 29 -5.80 -17.44 16.41
N LYS A 30 -5.47 -18.12 17.53
CA LYS A 30 -6.40 -18.89 18.36
C LYS A 30 -7.24 -19.90 17.54
N VAL A 31 -6.59 -20.63 16.64
CA VAL A 31 -7.21 -21.63 15.77
C VAL A 31 -6.50 -22.98 15.84
N SER A 32 -7.12 -24.01 15.26
CA SER A 32 -6.45 -25.30 15.09
C SER A 32 -5.30 -25.22 14.09
N LYS A 33 -4.24 -25.99 14.35
CA LYS A 33 -3.12 -26.19 13.43
C LYS A 33 -3.58 -26.72 12.06
N SER A 34 -4.60 -27.58 12.05
CA SER A 34 -5.19 -28.10 10.81
C SER A 34 -5.80 -26.99 9.96
N LEU A 35 -6.50 -26.01 10.56
CA LEU A 35 -7.06 -24.89 9.83
C LEU A 35 -5.97 -24.05 9.18
N VAL A 36 -4.89 -23.74 9.90
CA VAL A 36 -3.73 -23.03 9.34
C VAL A 36 -3.13 -23.80 8.17
N GLN A 37 -2.95 -25.11 8.28
CA GLN A 37 -2.46 -25.92 7.16
C GLN A 37 -3.39 -25.88 5.95
N HIS A 38 -4.71 -25.94 6.14
CA HIS A 38 -5.67 -25.85 5.04
C HIS A 38 -5.71 -24.47 4.39
N LEU A 39 -5.59 -23.40 5.18
CA LEU A 39 -5.52 -22.03 4.68
C LEU A 39 -4.23 -21.83 3.87
N LEU A 40 -3.10 -22.25 4.43
CA LEU A 40 -1.81 -22.12 3.77
C LEU A 40 -1.71 -23.02 2.55
N SER A 41 -2.27 -24.24 2.53
CA SER A 41 -2.23 -25.09 1.34
C SER A 41 -3.14 -24.64 0.21
N GLY A 42 -4.02 -23.65 0.45
CA GLY A 42 -5.05 -23.23 -0.49
C GLY A 42 -6.27 -24.15 -0.55
N ALA A 43 -6.32 -25.18 0.30
CA ALA A 43 -7.50 -26.03 0.45
C ALA A 43 -8.70 -25.28 1.05
N ARG A 44 -8.44 -24.17 1.75
CA ARG A 44 -9.46 -23.21 2.23
C ARG A 44 -9.05 -21.78 1.89
N THR A 45 -10.05 -20.94 1.65
CA THR A 45 -9.87 -19.52 1.43
C THR A 45 -9.78 -18.76 2.75
N PHE A 46 -9.01 -17.67 2.75
CA PHE A 46 -9.00 -16.71 3.84
C PHE A 46 -10.27 -15.86 3.78
N THR A 47 -10.98 -15.78 4.90
CA THR A 47 -12.06 -14.81 5.09
C THR A 47 -11.47 -13.44 5.41
N SER A 48 -12.21 -12.37 5.12
CA SER A 48 -11.78 -10.99 5.41
C SER A 48 -11.42 -10.79 6.89
N GLU A 49 -12.20 -11.37 7.81
CA GLU A 49 -11.89 -11.35 9.24
C GLU A 49 -10.55 -12.01 9.56
N ARG A 50 -10.23 -13.13 8.91
CA ARG A 50 -8.96 -13.83 9.14
C ARG A 50 -7.77 -13.04 8.59
N ILE A 51 -7.95 -12.34 7.47
CA ILE A 51 -6.93 -11.47 6.89
C ILE A 51 -6.59 -10.34 7.88
N LEU A 52 -7.61 -9.73 8.51
CA LEU A 52 -7.42 -8.71 9.54
C LEU A 52 -6.69 -9.26 10.78
N GLN A 53 -7.09 -10.42 11.28
CA GLN A 53 -6.40 -11.04 12.41
C GLN A 53 -4.94 -11.36 12.10
N VAL A 54 -4.66 -11.77 10.87
CA VAL A 54 -3.31 -12.04 10.40
C VAL A 54 -2.49 -10.76 10.34
N SER A 55 -3.04 -9.66 9.81
CA SER A 55 -2.35 -8.37 9.78
C SER A 55 -2.02 -7.87 11.19
N ASP A 56 -2.95 -8.04 12.13
CA ASP A 56 -2.77 -7.65 13.53
C ASP A 56 -1.65 -8.47 14.21
N VAL A 57 -1.64 -9.80 14.01
CA VAL A 57 -0.61 -10.69 14.58
C VAL A 57 0.79 -10.38 14.02
N LEU A 58 0.87 -10.05 12.73
CA LEU A 58 2.12 -9.73 12.05
C LEU A 58 2.60 -8.29 12.31
N GLY A 59 1.73 -7.41 12.82
CA GLY A 59 2.04 -6.00 13.01
C GLY A 59 2.20 -5.22 11.71
N ILE A 60 1.55 -5.66 10.63
CA ILE A 60 1.61 -5.03 9.30
C ILE A 60 0.22 -4.57 8.86
N SER A 61 0.16 -3.74 7.82
CA SER A 61 -1.12 -3.33 7.22
C SER A 61 -1.73 -4.44 6.34
N VAL A 62 -3.05 -4.41 6.14
CA VAL A 62 -3.72 -5.35 5.23
C VAL A 62 -3.24 -5.16 3.80
N GLU A 63 -2.97 -3.92 3.39
CA GLU A 63 -2.45 -3.58 2.07
C GLU A 63 -1.08 -4.22 1.82
N GLU A 64 -0.22 -4.22 2.84
CA GLU A 64 1.09 -4.86 2.81
C GLU A 64 0.98 -6.39 2.76
N LEU A 65 0.08 -6.98 3.54
CA LEU A 65 -0.22 -8.41 3.52
C LEU A 65 -0.75 -8.88 2.16
N LEU A 66 -1.52 -8.04 1.48
CA LEU A 66 -2.05 -8.32 0.14
C LEU A 66 -1.03 -8.14 -0.97
N ASN A 67 0.22 -7.79 -0.62
CA ASN A 67 1.25 -7.41 -1.57
C ASN A 67 0.68 -6.46 -2.64
N GLU A 68 -0.25 -5.59 -2.23
CA GLU A 68 -0.51 -4.40 -3.00
C GLU A 68 0.78 -3.61 -2.85
N GLU A 69 1.72 -3.85 -3.78
CA GLU A 69 2.76 -2.88 -4.05
C GLU A 69 2.06 -1.56 -3.93
N LYS A 70 2.59 -0.66 -3.09
CA LYS A 70 2.24 0.74 -3.17
C LYS A 70 2.65 1.17 -4.58
N LYS A 71 1.89 0.81 -5.61
CA LYS A 71 1.52 1.70 -6.68
C LYS A 71 1.04 2.89 -5.89
N LYS A 72 1.96 3.83 -5.67
CA LYS A 72 1.65 5.21 -5.38
C LYS A 72 0.52 5.49 -6.35
N ARG A 73 -0.73 5.39 -5.89
CA ARG A 73 -1.86 5.87 -6.66
C ARG A 73 -1.64 7.36 -6.57
N GLY A 74 -0.79 7.86 -7.48
CA GLY A 74 -0.48 9.26 -7.59
C GLY A 74 -1.82 9.90 -7.89
N TYR A 75 -2.40 10.52 -6.88
CA TYR A 75 -3.59 11.32 -7.08
C TYR A 75 -3.16 12.46 -8.01
N SER A 76 -3.66 12.47 -9.24
CA SER A 76 -3.42 13.56 -10.16
C SER A 76 -4.46 14.64 -9.90
N VAL A 77 -3.99 15.83 -9.55
CA VAL A 77 -4.83 17.02 -9.41
C VAL A 77 -4.64 17.87 -10.65
N GLN A 78 -5.72 18.16 -11.36
CA GLN A 78 -5.73 19.13 -12.45
C GLN A 78 -6.42 20.40 -11.98
N LEU A 79 -5.68 21.50 -11.97
CA LEU A 79 -6.24 22.82 -11.71
C LEU A 79 -6.94 23.32 -12.98
N ARG A 80 -8.18 23.78 -12.85
CA ARG A 80 -8.95 24.37 -13.96
C ARG A 80 -8.89 25.88 -13.87
N GLY A 81 -8.62 26.54 -14.99
CA GLY A 81 -8.57 28.00 -15.10
C GLY A 81 -7.26 28.50 -15.70
N LYS A 82 -7.19 29.81 -15.95
CA LYS A 82 -5.99 30.48 -16.44
C LYS A 82 -5.62 31.59 -15.48
N ILE A 83 -4.37 31.59 -15.02
CA ILE A 83 -3.79 32.72 -14.31
C ILE A 83 -3.11 33.59 -15.35
N SER A 84 -3.41 34.89 -15.33
CA SER A 84 -2.85 35.88 -16.26
C SER A 84 -2.11 37.00 -15.54
N THR A 85 -1.98 36.94 -14.22
CA THR A 85 -1.34 37.96 -13.39
C THR A 85 -0.17 37.35 -12.60
N ARG A 86 0.84 38.17 -12.36
CA ARG A 86 2.05 37.76 -11.61
C ARG A 86 1.72 37.44 -10.16
N GLU A 87 0.79 38.19 -9.57
CA GLU A 87 0.30 37.99 -8.22
C GLU A 87 -0.41 36.65 -8.08
N GLY A 88 -1.21 36.26 -9.09
CA GLY A 88 -1.88 34.97 -9.11
C GLY A 88 -0.90 33.80 -9.24
N GLU A 89 0.16 33.98 -10.03
CA GLU A 89 1.20 32.95 -10.21
C GLU A 89 1.98 32.73 -8.91
N SER A 90 2.34 33.82 -8.21
CA SER A 90 3.00 33.74 -6.91
C SER A 90 2.11 33.09 -5.84
N ALA A 91 0.81 33.42 -5.82
CA ALA A 91 -0.14 32.80 -4.89
C ALA A 91 -0.30 31.30 -5.15
N LEU A 92 -0.39 30.87 -6.42
CA LEU A 92 -0.47 29.45 -6.77
C LEU A 92 0.80 28.70 -6.35
N ASN A 93 1.98 29.27 -6.63
CA ASN A 93 3.24 28.67 -6.21
C ASN A 93 3.28 28.46 -4.69
N ASN A 94 2.87 29.45 -3.90
CA ASN A 94 2.81 29.31 -2.44
C ASN A 94 1.89 28.18 -1.99
N VAL A 95 0.74 27.99 -2.64
CA VAL A 95 -0.15 26.85 -2.35
C VAL A 95 0.54 25.53 -2.68
N ILE A 96 1.18 25.41 -3.85
CA ILE A 96 1.93 24.21 -4.26
C ILE A 96 3.04 23.90 -3.24
N PHE A 97 3.82 24.91 -2.85
CA PHE A 97 4.89 24.77 -1.84
C PHE A 97 4.35 24.38 -0.46
N SER A 98 3.16 24.86 -0.07
CA SER A 98 2.56 24.51 1.23
C SER A 98 1.99 23.09 1.27
N CYS A 99 1.58 22.55 0.13
CA CYS A 99 0.89 21.27 0.04
C CYS A 99 1.83 20.09 -0.27
N LEU A 100 3.03 20.34 -0.81
CA LEU A 100 3.97 19.32 -1.23
C LEU A 100 5.22 19.35 -0.33
N LYS A 101 5.74 18.17 0.04
CA LYS A 101 7.03 18.07 0.74
C LYS A 101 8.18 18.38 -0.23
N ASP A 102 9.31 18.85 0.28
CA ASP A 102 10.47 19.32 -0.52
C ASP A 102 10.90 18.35 -1.64
N ASP A 103 10.80 17.04 -1.40
CA ASP A 103 11.15 15.99 -2.37
C ASP A 103 10.16 15.87 -3.55
N GLU A 104 8.90 16.30 -3.37
CA GLU A 104 7.82 16.23 -4.37
C GLU A 104 7.74 17.49 -5.24
N ILE A 105 8.27 18.61 -4.74
CA ILE A 105 8.34 19.89 -5.47
C ILE A 105 9.30 19.80 -6.67
N TYR A 106 10.37 19.01 -6.57
CA TYR A 106 11.31 18.79 -7.68
C TYR A 106 10.63 18.13 -8.89
N TYR A 107 9.80 17.12 -8.65
CA TYR A 107 9.05 16.41 -9.70
C TYR A 107 7.94 17.25 -10.33
N ALA A 108 7.25 18.07 -9.54
CA ALA A 108 6.24 18.98 -10.06
C ALA A 108 6.85 19.97 -11.07
N ASN A 109 8.00 20.55 -10.75
CA ASN A 109 8.71 21.50 -11.62
C ASN A 109 9.20 20.87 -12.93
N GLU A 110 9.65 19.60 -12.91
CA GLU A 110 10.01 18.83 -14.10
C GLU A 110 8.82 18.63 -15.06
N ILE A 111 7.63 18.36 -14.51
CA ILE A 111 6.39 18.17 -15.29
C ILE A 111 5.93 19.50 -15.90
N PHE A 112 5.96 20.59 -15.13
CA PHE A 112 5.62 21.92 -15.65
C PHE A 112 6.57 22.37 -16.77
N LYS A 113 7.87 22.13 -16.65
CA LYS A 113 8.86 22.45 -17.70
C LYS A 113 8.70 21.60 -18.97
N LYS A 114 8.26 20.34 -18.85
CA LYS A 114 8.04 19.45 -20.00
C LYS A 114 6.68 19.66 -20.67
N GLY A 115 5.69 20.20 -19.95
CA GLY A 115 4.33 20.47 -20.44
C GLY A 115 4.14 21.80 -21.18
N ILE A 116 5.12 22.71 -21.11
CA ILE A 116 5.13 23.96 -21.91
C ILE A 116 6.07 23.74 -23.10
N LYS A 117 5.64 22.91 -24.05
CA LYS A 117 6.08 23.05 -25.44
C LYS A 117 4.89 23.64 -26.21
N GLY A 118 4.98 24.95 -26.47
CA GLY A 118 4.27 25.57 -27.58
C GLY A 118 4.84 25.10 -28.91
#